data_AF-A0A2E2JAU5-F1
#
_entry.id   AF-A0A2E2JAU5-F1
#
_cell.length_a   1.000
_cell.length_b   1.000
_cell.length_c   1.000
_cell.angle_alpha   90.00
_cell.angle_beta   90.00
_cell.angle_gamma   90.00
#
_symmetry.space_group_name_H-M   'P 1'
#
loop_
_entity.id
_entity.type
_entity.pdbx_description
1 polymer ?
#
loop_
_entity_poly.entity_id
_entity_poly.type
_entity_poly.pdbx_seq_one_letter_code
_entity_poly.pdbx_strand_id
1 'polypeptide(L)'
;MLAHLGLLTYVLAALAALLIWLPNFVVVNDHLPAEWSWRYVAGSGVPLGLLLVTIAARQSIAPTFRLLLLFEGIAAILVWLLCLKAFHYPPQANFFCSLQVGISILFGLLNLIGYRRELNQITRARIRN
;
A
#
# COMPACT_ATOMS: atom_id res chain seq x y z
N MET A 1 11.66 21.13 15.19
CA MET A 1 12.40 20.06 15.89
C MET A 1 11.48 19.13 16.69
N LEU A 2 10.66 19.62 17.63
CA LEU A 2 9.73 18.77 18.42
C LEU A 2 8.75 17.93 17.56
N ALA A 3 8.16 18.51 16.51
CA ALA A 3 7.24 17.77 15.64
C ALA A 3 7.91 16.58 14.93
N HIS A 4 9.21 16.67 14.63
CA HIS A 4 9.96 15.61 13.97
C HIS A 4 10.35 14.51 14.98
N LEU A 5 10.67 14.89 16.22
CA LEU A 5 10.91 13.95 17.32
C LEU A 5 9.64 13.18 17.69
N GLY A 6 8.48 13.86 17.76
CA GLY A 6 7.19 13.21 18.01
C GLY A 6 6.78 12.24 16.91
N LEU A 7 7.04 12.60 15.64
CA LEU A 7 6.81 11.69 14.51
C LEU A 7 7.72 10.47 14.60
N LEU A 8 9.00 10.66 14.94
CA LEU A 8 9.96 9.56 15.07
C LEU A 8 9.58 8.59 16.19
N THR A 9 9.24 9.08 17.39
CA THR A 9 8.79 8.21 18.49
C THR A 9 7.49 7.49 18.15
N TYR A 10 6.55 8.14 17.46
CA TYR A 10 5.34 7.49 16.97
C TYR A 10 5.65 6.35 15.99
N VAL A 11 6.54 6.59 15.01
CA VAL A 11 6.96 5.56 14.05
C VAL A 11 7.65 4.39 14.75
N LEU A 12 8.57 4.67 15.68
CA LEU A 12 9.27 3.62 16.42
C LEU A 12 8.32 2.81 17.31
N ALA A 13 7.36 3.45 17.97
CA ALA A 13 6.33 2.77 18.75
C ALA A 13 5.42 1.90 17.87
N ALA A 14 5.01 2.39 16.70
CA ALA A 14 4.23 1.62 15.74
C ALA A 14 5.01 0.41 15.21
N LEU A 15 6.30 0.58 14.89
CA LEU A 15 7.19 -0.51 14.49
C LEU A 15 7.36 -1.55 15.60
N ALA A 16 7.56 -1.11 16.85
CA ALA A 16 7.67 -2.01 18.00
C ALA A 16 6.37 -2.80 18.23
N ALA A 17 5.22 -2.13 18.17
CA ALA A 17 3.91 -2.78 18.28
C ALA A 17 3.71 -3.82 17.15
N LEU A 18 4.12 -3.48 15.93
CA LEU A 18 4.05 -4.38 14.78
C LEU A 18 4.98 -5.58 14.95
N LEU A 19 6.22 -5.39 15.43
CA LEU A 19 7.18 -6.46 15.69
C LEU A 19 6.74 -7.40 16.82
N ILE A 20 6.03 -6.89 17.84
CA ILE A 20 5.45 -7.70 18.91
C ILE A 20 4.25 -8.51 18.39
N TRP A 21 3.44 -7.89 17.55
CA TRP A 21 2.19 -8.49 17.09
C TRP A 21 2.39 -9.48 15.94
N LEU A 22 3.34 -9.22 15.03
CA LEU A 22 3.56 -10.01 13.82
C LEU A 22 3.86 -11.50 14.08
N PRO A 23 4.70 -11.91 15.06
CA PRO A 23 4.90 -13.33 15.36
C PRO A 23 3.62 -14.04 15.76
N ASN A 24 2.75 -13.38 16.54
CA ASN A 24 1.47 -13.94 16.96
C ASN A 24 0.54 -14.14 15.75
N PHE A 25 0.55 -13.20 14.82
CA PHE A 25 -0.19 -13.34 13.57
C PHE A 25 0.29 -14.55 12.75
N VAL A 26 1.60 -14.72 12.61
CA VAL A 26 2.18 -15.85 11.86
C VAL A 26 1.80 -17.17 12.53
N VAL A 27 2.00 -17.31 13.84
CA VAL A 27 1.66 -18.55 14.57
C VAL A 27 0.19 -18.95 14.36
N VAL A 28 -0.73 -17.98 14.39
CA VAL A 28 -2.17 -18.25 14.26
C VAL A 28 -2.60 -18.52 12.81
N ASN A 29 -1.93 -17.95 11.81
CA ASN A 29 -2.42 -17.97 10.42
C ASN A 29 -1.54 -18.76 9.44
N ASP A 30 -0.31 -19.14 9.80
CA ASP A 30 0.63 -19.77 8.85
C ASP A 30 0.13 -21.13 8.36
N HIS A 31 -0.40 -21.94 9.28
CA HIS A 31 -0.97 -23.26 9.02
C HIS A 31 -2.33 -23.22 8.29
N LEU A 32 -2.94 -22.05 8.16
CA LEU A 32 -4.23 -21.89 7.50
C LEU A 32 -4.03 -21.58 6.01
N PRO A 33 -4.80 -22.22 5.11
CA PRO A 33 -4.74 -21.90 3.69
C PRO A 33 -5.25 -20.48 3.46
N ALA A 34 -4.61 -19.76 2.52
CA ALA A 34 -5.11 -18.47 2.07
C ALA A 34 -6.46 -18.65 1.38
N GLU A 35 -7.44 -17.84 1.76
CA GLU A 35 -8.80 -17.99 1.23
C GLU A 35 -9.05 -17.08 0.03
N TRP A 36 -9.26 -17.71 -1.13
CA TRP A 36 -9.49 -17.04 -2.41
C TRP A 36 -10.98 -16.77 -2.67
N SER A 37 -11.73 -16.40 -1.63
CA SER A 37 -13.16 -16.12 -1.82
C SER A 37 -13.35 -14.90 -2.74
N TRP A 38 -14.25 -15.04 -3.71
CA TRP A 38 -14.48 -14.00 -4.73
C TRP A 38 -14.82 -12.63 -4.12
N ARG A 39 -15.51 -12.61 -2.96
CA ARG A 39 -15.93 -11.38 -2.28
C ARG A 39 -14.74 -10.55 -1.83
N TYR A 40 -13.75 -11.19 -1.22
CA TYR A 40 -12.58 -10.51 -0.70
C TYR A 40 -11.55 -10.23 -1.79
N VAL A 41 -11.35 -11.17 -2.72
CA VAL A 41 -10.49 -10.96 -3.88
C VAL A 41 -11.02 -9.80 -4.74
N ALA A 42 -12.33 -9.71 -4.98
CA ALA A 42 -12.91 -8.57 -5.70
C ALA A 42 -12.85 -7.29 -4.86
N GLY A 43 -13.21 -7.35 -3.58
CA GLY A 43 -13.26 -6.17 -2.70
C GLY A 43 -11.90 -5.51 -2.43
N SER A 44 -10.83 -6.30 -2.29
CA SER A 44 -9.48 -5.82 -1.99
C SER A 44 -8.54 -5.85 -3.21
N GLY A 45 -8.74 -6.81 -4.12
CA GLY A 45 -7.93 -6.94 -5.34
C GLY A 45 -8.22 -5.88 -6.39
N VAL A 46 -9.46 -5.38 -6.51
CA VAL A 46 -9.76 -4.26 -7.43
C VAL A 46 -9.00 -2.98 -7.01
N PRO A 47 -9.08 -2.53 -5.74
CA PRO A 47 -8.23 -1.44 -5.26
C PRO A 47 -6.74 -1.66 -5.48
N LEU A 48 -6.25 -2.88 -5.25
CA LEU A 48 -4.84 -3.21 -5.49
C LEU A 48 -4.47 -3.05 -6.96
N GLY A 49 -5.28 -3.60 -7.88
CA GLY A 49 -5.06 -3.50 -9.31
C GLY A 49 -5.03 -2.04 -9.79
N LEU A 50 -5.97 -1.22 -9.31
CA LEU A 50 -6.00 0.22 -9.62
C LEU A 50 -4.75 0.94 -9.10
N LEU A 51 -4.30 0.63 -7.89
CA LEU A 51 -3.05 1.18 -7.35
C LEU A 51 -1.85 0.80 -8.23
N LEU A 52 -1.71 -0.49 -8.58
CA LEU A 52 -0.58 -0.99 -9.38
C LEU A 52 -0.55 -0.36 -10.78
N VAL A 53 -1.72 -0.21 -11.42
CA VAL A 53 -1.83 0.50 -12.71
C VAL A 53 -1.41 1.97 -12.55
N THR A 54 -1.84 2.62 -11.48
CA THR A 54 -1.47 4.03 -11.21
C THR A 54 0.03 4.18 -10.95
N ILE A 55 0.62 3.26 -10.19
CA ILE A 55 2.06 3.18 -9.94
C ILE A 55 2.83 3.01 -11.25
N ALA A 56 2.41 2.07 -12.10
CA ALA A 56 3.03 1.82 -13.40
C ALA A 56 2.94 3.05 -14.31
N ALA A 57 1.78 3.73 -14.34
CA ALA A 57 1.60 4.97 -15.08
C ALA A 57 2.50 6.11 -14.58
N ARG A 58 2.69 6.21 -13.26
CA ARG A 58 3.59 7.22 -12.68
C ARG A 58 5.06 6.90 -12.93
N GLN A 59 5.42 5.61 -12.92
CA GLN A 59 6.78 5.17 -13.21
C GLN A 59 7.15 5.33 -14.68
N SER A 60 6.19 5.21 -15.61
CA SER A 60 6.46 5.34 -17.06
C SER A 60 6.78 6.76 -17.51
N ILE A 61 6.29 7.78 -16.80
CA ILE A 61 6.60 9.20 -17.08
C ILE A 61 7.76 9.74 -16.25
N ALA A 62 8.26 8.97 -15.28
CA ALA A 62 9.36 9.40 -14.43
C ALA A 62 10.69 9.32 -15.21
N PRO A 63 11.59 10.30 -15.05
CA PRO A 63 12.90 10.30 -15.73
C PRO A 63 13.84 9.19 -15.23
N THR A 64 13.58 8.65 -14.03
CA THR A 64 14.37 7.61 -13.37
C THR A 64 13.47 6.64 -12.60
N PHE A 65 14.01 5.47 -12.26
CA PHE A 65 13.31 4.50 -11.43
C PHE A 65 13.08 5.04 -10.02
N ARG A 66 11.82 5.04 -9.58
CA ARG A 66 11.43 5.56 -8.25
C ARG A 66 11.20 4.41 -7.29
N LEU A 67 12.19 4.19 -6.43
CA LEU A 67 12.13 3.19 -5.36
C LEU A 67 10.89 3.34 -4.47
N LEU A 68 10.45 4.58 -4.21
CA LEU A 68 9.25 4.83 -3.42
C LEU A 68 8.01 4.15 -4.02
N LEU A 69 7.82 4.22 -5.34
CA LEU A 69 6.68 3.60 -6.03
C LEU A 69 6.71 2.07 -5.93
N LEU A 70 7.91 1.49 -5.99
CA LEU A 70 8.10 0.06 -5.77
C LEU A 70 7.73 -0.33 -4.33
N PHE A 71 8.19 0.42 -3.34
CA PHE A 71 7.88 0.15 -1.92
C PHE A 71 6.39 0.30 -1.61
N GLU A 72 5.69 1.27 -2.21
CA GLU A 72 4.24 1.40 -2.11
C GLU A 72 3.51 0.15 -2.64
N GLY A 73 3.91 -0.34 -3.81
CA GLY A 73 3.35 -1.55 -4.42
C GLY A 73 3.60 -2.79 -3.56
N ILE A 74 4.84 -2.99 -3.09
CA ILE A 74 5.20 -4.11 -2.22
C ILE A 74 4.39 -4.07 -0.91
N ALA A 75 4.30 -2.89 -0.27
CA ALA A 75 3.52 -2.74 0.95
C ALA A 75 2.05 -3.10 0.75
N ALA A 76 1.42 -2.61 -0.33
CA ALA A 76 0.02 -2.92 -0.62
C ALA A 76 -0.21 -4.42 -0.90
N ILE A 77 0.72 -5.07 -1.61
CA ILE A 77 0.67 -6.52 -1.88
C ILE A 77 0.81 -7.31 -0.58
N LEU A 78 1.76 -6.94 0.29
CA LEU A 78 1.95 -7.63 1.57
C LEU A 78 0.70 -7.53 2.45
N VAL A 79 0.12 -6.33 2.59
CA VAL A 79 -1.12 -6.14 3.38
C VAL A 79 -2.29 -6.94 2.76
N TRP A 80 -2.35 -7.03 1.43
CA TRP A 80 -3.35 -7.86 0.76
C TRP A 80 -3.19 -9.35 1.07
N LEU A 81 -1.96 -9.88 1.06
CA LEU A 81 -1.68 -11.27 1.45
C LEU A 81 -2.05 -11.53 2.91
N LEU A 82 -1.82 -10.58 3.81
CA LEU A 82 -2.25 -10.69 5.21
C LEU A 82 -3.78 -10.74 5.33
N CYS A 83 -4.52 -9.95 4.53
CA CYS A 83 -5.98 -10.02 4.44
C CYS A 83 -6.46 -11.42 3.99
N LEU A 84 -5.81 -12.04 2.99
CA LEU A 84 -6.17 -13.39 2.53
C LEU A 84 -5.84 -14.49 3.56
N LYS A 85 -4.78 -14.30 4.35
CA LYS A 85 -4.36 -15.26 5.40
C LYS A 85 -5.20 -15.16 6.67
N ALA A 86 -5.61 -13.95 7.03
CA ALA A 86 -6.43 -13.67 8.22
C ALA A 86 -7.89 -14.12 8.10
N PHE A 87 -8.29 -14.71 6.97
CA PHE A 87 -9.69 -14.92 6.60
C PHE A 87 -10.48 -15.72 7.64
N HIS A 88 -9.89 -16.77 8.19
CA HIS A 88 -10.51 -17.66 9.17
C HIS A 88 -10.81 -16.96 10.51
N TYR A 89 -10.31 -15.73 10.69
CA TYR A 89 -10.57 -14.91 11.86
C TYR A 89 -11.12 -13.53 11.46
N PRO A 90 -12.47 -13.38 11.37
CA PRO A 90 -13.12 -12.19 10.81
C PRO A 90 -12.67 -10.83 11.37
N PRO A 91 -12.38 -10.68 12.68
CA PRO A 91 -11.87 -9.40 13.19
C PRO A 91 -10.51 -9.00 12.60
N GLN A 92 -9.61 -9.95 12.39
CA GLN A 92 -8.31 -9.69 11.76
C GLN A 92 -8.48 -9.47 10.25
N ALA A 93 -9.29 -10.29 9.58
CA ALA A 93 -9.58 -10.13 8.16
C ALA A 93 -10.13 -8.73 7.86
N ASN A 94 -11.16 -8.29 8.59
CA ASN A 94 -11.77 -6.98 8.40
C ASN A 94 -10.76 -5.83 8.59
N PHE A 95 -9.89 -5.93 9.59
CA PHE A 95 -8.82 -4.95 9.80
C PHE A 95 -7.86 -4.89 8.60
N PHE A 96 -7.28 -6.02 8.19
CA PHE A 96 -6.31 -6.04 7.09
C PHE A 96 -6.91 -5.64 5.75
N CYS A 97 -8.12 -6.11 5.45
CA CYS A 97 -8.77 -5.75 4.21
C CYS A 97 -9.17 -4.26 4.19
N SER A 98 -9.62 -3.69 5.32
CA SER A 98 -9.88 -2.24 5.41
C SER A 98 -8.60 -1.42 5.28
N LEU A 99 -7.51 -1.87 5.92
CA LEU A 99 -6.19 -1.25 5.81
C LEU A 99 -5.67 -1.31 4.37
N GLN A 100 -5.82 -2.45 3.70
CA GLN A 100 -5.42 -2.65 2.31
C GLN A 100 -6.17 -1.67 1.38
N VAL A 101 -7.50 -1.56 1.54
CA VAL A 101 -8.32 -0.65 0.74
C VAL A 101 -7.90 0.80 1.03
N GLY A 102 -7.73 1.16 2.30
CA GLY A 102 -7.30 2.49 2.71
C GLY A 102 -5.93 2.90 2.13
N ILE A 103 -4.94 2.01 2.23
CA ILE A 103 -3.60 2.23 1.65
C ILE A 103 -3.69 2.34 0.13
N SER A 104 -4.46 1.47 -0.53
CA SER A 104 -4.62 1.49 -1.99
C SER A 104 -5.22 2.79 -2.50
N ILE A 105 -6.25 3.29 -1.82
CA ILE A 105 -6.89 4.57 -2.14
C ILE A 105 -5.92 5.72 -1.88
N LEU A 106 -5.28 5.76 -0.70
CA LEU A 106 -4.38 6.85 -0.32
C LEU A 106 -3.20 6.97 -1.28
N PHE A 107 -2.48 5.87 -1.50
CA PHE A 107 -1.35 5.84 -2.44
C PHE A 107 -1.81 6.08 -3.87
N GLY A 108 -2.96 5.54 -4.27
CA GLY A 108 -3.55 5.80 -5.59
C GLY A 108 -3.79 7.29 -5.82
N LEU A 109 -4.40 7.98 -4.87
CA LEU A 109 -4.65 9.42 -4.96
C LEU A 109 -3.36 10.24 -4.99
N LEU A 110 -2.39 9.92 -4.12
CA LEU A 110 -1.09 10.59 -4.12
C LEU A 110 -0.35 10.41 -5.45
N ASN A 111 -0.42 9.21 -6.01
CA ASN A 111 0.19 8.91 -7.31
C ASN A 111 -0.52 9.61 -8.47
N LEU A 112 -1.85 9.70 -8.46
CA LEU A 112 -2.60 10.47 -9.47
C LEU A 112 -2.27 11.97 -9.41
N ILE A 113 -2.20 12.53 -8.21
CA ILE A 113 -1.81 13.94 -8.01
C ILE A 113 -0.37 14.17 -8.49
N GLY A 114 0.55 13.28 -8.15
CA GLY A 114 1.94 13.31 -8.61
C GLY A 114 2.04 13.23 -10.13
N TYR A 115 1.35 12.25 -10.73
CA TYR A 115 1.27 12.04 -12.17
C TYR A 115 0.82 13.31 -12.90
N ARG A 116 -0.28 13.94 -12.46
CA ARG A 116 -0.79 15.16 -13.06
C ARG A 116 0.21 16.32 -12.99
N ARG A 117 0.93 16.45 -11.87
CA ARG A 117 1.95 17.50 -11.69
C ARG A 117 3.12 17.29 -12.65
N GLU A 118 3.62 16.07 -12.74
CA GLU A 118 4.75 15.70 -13.59
C GLU A 118 4.41 15.83 -15.08
N LEU A 119 3.23 15.35 -15.48
CA LEU A 119 2.74 15.50 -16.85
C LEU A 119 2.66 16.98 -17.26
N ASN A 120 2.15 17.85 -16.38
CA ASN A 120 2.10 19.29 -16.65
C ASN A 120 3.49 19.92 -16.79
N GLN A 121 4.48 19.47 -16.03
CA GLN A 121 5.85 19.94 -16.14
C GLN A 121 6.48 19.53 -17.48
N ILE A 122 6.28 18.26 -17.88
CA ILE A 122 6.76 17.74 -19.17
C ILE A 122 6.12 18.50 -20.33
N THR A 123 4.79 18.69 -20.30
CA THR A 123 4.07 19.43 -21.34
C THR A 123 4.56 20.87 -21.46
N ARG A 124 4.80 21.57 -20.34
CA ARG A 124 5.35 22.93 -20.35
C ARG A 124 6.77 22.99 -20.90
N ALA A 125 7.61 22.01 -20.57
CA ALA A 125 8.97 21.92 -21.11
C ALA A 125 8.95 21.68 -22.62
N ARG A 126 8.04 20.85 -23.12
CA ARG A 126 7.86 20.59 -24.56
C ARG A 126 7.40 21.84 -25.34
N ILE A 127 6.56 22.69 -24.75
CA ILE A 127 6.08 23.93 -25.42
C ILE A 127 7.18 25.00 -25.49
N ARG A 128 8.16 24.99 -24.58
CA ARG A 128 9.25 25.97 -24.53
C ARG A 128 10.41 25.67 -25.49
N ASN A 129 10.50 24.45 -25.99
CA ASN A 129 11.50 24.00 -26.96
C ASN A 129 10.88 23.99 -28.36
#